data_AF-A0A2C9V3L8-F1
#
_entry.id   AF-A0A2C9V3L8-F1
#
_cell.length_a   1.000
_cell.length_b   1.000
_cell.length_c   1.000
_cell.angle_alpha   90.00
_cell.angle_beta   90.00
_cell.angle_gamma   90.00
#
_symmetry.space_group_name_H-M   'P 1'
#
loop_
_entity.id
_entity.type
_entity.pdbx_description
1 polymer ?
#
loop_
_entity_poly.entity_id
_entity_poly.type
_entity_poly.pdbx_seq_one_letter_code
_entity_poly.pdbx_strand_id
1 'polypeptide(L)'
;MQILKASQAKLKEFLSFCETMEFVPEEELRASVQGGPNSFAERRALKIARFNRQRAAQAKLLEIKERKERRGRSTRATALSTPVEAGEEDLLDDDGEEEREAWLTAISLSICKALDLLEMLKKEEEMLSAVKERQLKEGDKEFSQAILDERTKKAEAWHRGAATRAQYTKPAPPITCATFAQDVLEGRADVSQVHDHKHQPLIFGPASLIGGNLTSERERMAAQVFQPSHRVPTMSIEEAGLREMEIMNKWQERNAKIMAEANSSWYKDYRKVQTGEDDEEEDDAVVQKERAWDDWKDDNPRGAGNKKLTPCG
;
A
#
# COMPACT_ATOMS: atom_id res chain seq x y z
N MET A 1 -13.57 -13.92 -24.02
CA MET A 1 -14.68 -13.09 -24.59
C MET A 1 -16.08 -13.64 -24.33
N GLN A 2 -16.39 -14.93 -24.58
CA GLN A 2 -17.74 -15.46 -24.34
C GLN A 2 -18.21 -15.31 -22.88
N ILE A 3 -17.34 -15.58 -21.91
CA ILE A 3 -17.64 -15.42 -20.47
C ILE A 3 -17.96 -13.96 -20.15
N LEU A 4 -17.18 -12.99 -20.64
CA LEU A 4 -17.45 -11.56 -20.43
C LEU A 4 -18.82 -11.15 -20.96
N LYS A 5 -19.16 -11.59 -22.17
CA LYS A 5 -20.47 -11.31 -22.78
C LYS A 5 -21.62 -11.94 -21.99
N ALA A 6 -21.46 -13.17 -21.53
CA ALA A 6 -22.44 -13.85 -20.68
C ALA A 6 -22.63 -13.12 -19.34
N SER A 7 -21.53 -12.74 -18.68
CA SER A 7 -21.57 -11.98 -17.42
C SER A 7 -22.23 -10.61 -17.61
N GLN A 8 -21.89 -9.88 -18.67
CA GLN A 8 -22.54 -8.61 -18.98
C GLN A 8 -24.04 -8.79 -19.25
N ALA A 9 -24.45 -9.84 -19.96
CA ALA A 9 -25.86 -10.12 -20.20
C ALA A 9 -26.62 -10.36 -18.89
N LYS A 10 -26.05 -11.13 -17.96
CA LYS A 10 -26.64 -11.39 -16.64
C LYS A 10 -26.71 -10.16 -15.75
N LEU A 11 -25.71 -9.29 -15.80
CA LEU A 11 -25.74 -8.02 -15.08
C LEU A 11 -26.80 -7.07 -15.66
N LYS A 12 -26.96 -7.03 -16.98
CA LYS A 12 -28.01 -6.24 -17.63
C LYS A 12 -29.40 -6.75 -17.28
N GLU A 13 -29.61 -8.07 -17.27
CA GLU A 13 -30.86 -8.71 -16.84
C GLU A 13 -31.21 -8.36 -15.37
N PHE A 14 -30.22 -8.40 -14.48
CA PHE A 14 -30.39 -7.99 -13.08
C PHE A 14 -30.75 -6.50 -12.96
N LEU A 15 -30.05 -5.63 -13.69
CA LEU A 15 -30.30 -4.19 -13.66
C LEU A 15 -31.66 -3.83 -14.26
N SER A 16 -32.08 -4.46 -15.37
CA SER A 16 -33.40 -4.24 -15.95
C SER A 16 -34.52 -4.70 -15.01
N PHE A 17 -34.30 -5.79 -14.27
CA PHE A 17 -35.24 -6.21 -13.23
C PHE A 17 -35.33 -5.17 -12.11
N CYS A 18 -34.20 -4.65 -11.63
CA CYS A 18 -34.16 -3.61 -10.61
C CYS A 18 -34.78 -2.28 -11.10
N GLU A 19 -34.64 -1.95 -12.37
CA GLU A 19 -35.24 -0.77 -13.00
C GLU A 19 -36.77 -0.90 -13.07
N THR A 20 -37.28 -2.07 -13.49
CA THR A 20 -38.73 -2.36 -13.49
C THR A 20 -39.35 -2.26 -12.09
N MET A 21 -38.56 -2.57 -11.06
CA MET A 21 -38.97 -2.49 -9.65
C MET A 21 -38.64 -1.15 -8.99
N GLU A 22 -38.19 -0.15 -9.76
CA GLU A 22 -37.86 1.20 -9.29
C GLU A 22 -36.79 1.27 -8.17
N PHE A 23 -35.93 0.24 -8.07
CA PHE A 23 -34.83 0.23 -7.10
C PHE A 23 -33.58 0.97 -7.56
N VAL A 24 -33.50 1.32 -8.86
CA VAL A 24 -32.34 2.00 -9.44
C VAL A 24 -32.41 3.50 -9.15
N PRO A 25 -31.35 4.11 -8.58
CA PRO A 25 -31.32 5.54 -8.31
C PRO A 25 -31.50 6.39 -9.58
N GLU A 26 -32.28 7.47 -9.49
CA GLU A 26 -32.57 8.36 -10.63
C GLU A 26 -31.32 8.93 -11.32
N GLU A 27 -30.25 9.19 -10.55
CA GLU A 27 -28.97 9.67 -11.07
C GLU A 27 -28.37 8.71 -12.11
N GLU A 28 -28.56 7.41 -11.90
CA GLU A 28 -28.08 6.34 -12.78
C GLU A 28 -28.97 6.16 -14.01
N LEU A 29 -30.29 6.35 -13.84
CA LEU A 29 -31.26 6.34 -14.93
C LEU A 29 -31.04 7.53 -15.88
N ARG A 30 -30.75 8.71 -15.34
CA ARG A 30 -30.43 9.89 -16.17
C ARG A 30 -29.15 9.68 -16.97
N ALA A 31 -28.14 9.05 -16.37
CA ALA A 31 -26.88 8.72 -17.04
C ALA A 31 -27.05 7.66 -18.14
N SER A 32 -27.99 6.71 -17.99
CA SER A 32 -28.26 5.69 -19.01
C SER A 32 -29.06 6.26 -20.20
N VAL A 33 -30.04 7.12 -19.95
CA VAL A 33 -30.90 7.72 -20.99
C VAL A 33 -30.15 8.75 -21.84
N GLN A 34 -29.22 9.52 -21.26
CA GLN A 34 -28.48 10.55 -22.00
C GLN A 34 -27.34 10.04 -22.89
N GLY A 35 -27.18 8.71 -23.05
CA GLY A 35 -26.10 8.14 -23.86
C GLY A 35 -24.73 8.16 -23.17
N GLY A 36 -24.72 8.32 -21.84
CA GLY A 36 -23.53 8.38 -21.00
C GLY A 36 -23.14 9.80 -20.60
N PRO A 37 -22.41 9.98 -19.49
CA PRO A 37 -21.90 11.28 -19.06
C PRO A 37 -20.94 11.87 -20.10
N ASN A 38 -21.28 13.06 -20.59
CA ASN A 38 -20.60 13.73 -21.69
C ASN A 38 -19.32 14.44 -21.22
N SER A 39 -19.23 14.79 -19.93
CA SER A 39 -18.02 15.38 -19.32
C SER A 39 -17.26 14.39 -18.42
N PHE A 40 -15.92 14.46 -18.43
CA PHE A 40 -15.09 13.71 -17.47
C PHE A 40 -15.43 14.04 -16.01
N ALA A 41 -15.83 15.29 -15.75
CA ALA A 41 -16.25 15.72 -14.42
C ALA A 41 -17.52 14.99 -13.97
N GLU A 42 -18.50 14.82 -14.87
CA GLU A 42 -19.75 14.10 -14.60
C GLU A 42 -19.50 12.61 -14.36
N ARG A 43 -18.62 11.97 -15.15
CA ARG A 43 -18.18 10.57 -14.93
C ARG A 43 -17.60 10.37 -13.54
N ARG A 44 -16.71 11.28 -13.13
CA ARG A 44 -16.08 11.25 -11.82
C ARG A 44 -17.10 11.49 -10.71
N ALA A 45 -18.01 12.45 -10.89
CA ALA A 45 -19.06 12.75 -9.92
C ALA A 45 -19.99 11.55 -9.71
N LEU A 46 -20.46 10.90 -10.78
CA LEU A 46 -21.26 9.68 -10.71
C LEU A 46 -20.51 8.56 -9.99
N LYS A 47 -19.22 8.36 -10.28
CA LYS A 47 -18.41 7.35 -9.60
C LYS A 47 -18.27 7.62 -8.09
N ILE A 48 -18.07 8.88 -7.71
CA ILE A 48 -18.00 9.29 -6.30
C ILE A 48 -19.36 9.08 -5.62
N ALA A 49 -20.46 9.45 -6.27
CA ALA A 49 -21.81 9.24 -5.74
C ALA A 49 -22.09 7.75 -5.51
N ARG A 50 -21.77 6.88 -6.48
CA ARG A 50 -21.84 5.42 -6.32
C ARG A 50 -21.00 4.91 -5.17
N PHE A 51 -19.75 5.38 -5.06
CA PHE A 51 -18.84 4.96 -3.98
C PHE A 51 -19.38 5.35 -2.60
N ASN A 52 -19.89 6.58 -2.46
CA ASN A 52 -20.49 7.06 -1.21
C ASN A 52 -21.74 6.26 -0.86
N ARG A 53 -22.61 5.97 -1.84
CA ARG A 53 -23.81 5.13 -1.67
C ARG A 53 -23.43 3.71 -1.26
N GLN A 54 -22.42 3.12 -1.90
CA GLN A 54 -21.89 1.82 -1.55
C GLN A 54 -21.37 1.78 -0.11
N ARG A 55 -20.61 2.80 0.33
CA ARG A 55 -20.11 2.91 1.71
C ARG A 55 -21.26 3.06 2.71
N ALA A 56 -22.24 3.90 2.41
CA ALA A 56 -23.42 4.09 3.26
C ALA A 56 -24.22 2.79 3.40
N ALA A 57 -24.48 2.07 2.30
CA ALA A 57 -25.20 0.80 2.33
C ALA A 57 -24.44 -0.29 3.11
N GLN A 58 -23.11 -0.37 2.97
CA GLN A 58 -22.29 -1.28 3.76
C GLN A 58 -22.31 -0.96 5.25
N ALA A 59 -22.20 0.33 5.61
CA ALA A 59 -22.28 0.77 7.01
C ALA A 59 -23.64 0.43 7.62
N LYS A 60 -24.73 0.70 6.89
CA LYS A 60 -26.10 0.39 7.33
C LYS A 60 -26.33 -1.11 7.54
N LEU A 61 -25.83 -1.96 6.63
CA LEU A 61 -25.90 -3.41 6.79
C LEU A 61 -25.11 -3.92 8.02
N LEU A 62 -23.96 -3.30 8.33
CA LEU A 62 -23.20 -3.63 9.53
C LEU A 62 -23.95 -3.21 10.80
N GLU A 63 -24.56 -2.02 10.79
CA GLU A 63 -25.37 -1.53 11.90
C GLU A 63 -26.58 -2.44 12.18
N ILE A 64 -27.31 -2.85 11.12
CA ILE A 64 -28.44 -3.78 11.25
C ILE A 64 -27.97 -5.12 11.83
N LYS A 65 -26.84 -5.65 11.37
CA LYS A 65 -26.27 -6.90 11.91
C LYS A 65 -25.90 -6.78 13.39
N GLU A 66 -25.26 -5.68 13.77
CA GLU A 66 -24.86 -5.44 15.16
C GLU A 66 -26.08 -5.26 16.06
N ARG A 67 -27.14 -4.59 15.58
CA ARG A 67 -28.42 -4.45 16.29
C ARG A 67 -29.09 -5.80 16.50
N LYS A 68 -29.15 -6.64 15.45
CA LYS A 68 -29.65 -8.03 15.54
C LYS A 68 -28.85 -8.86 16.54
N GLU A 69 -27.53 -8.72 16.56
CA GLU A 69 -26.67 -9.43 17.51
C GLU A 69 -26.90 -8.98 18.95
N ARG A 70 -27.07 -7.66 19.20
CA ARG A 70 -27.41 -7.13 20.53
C ARG A 70 -28.74 -7.67 21.03
N ARG A 71 -29.79 -7.66 20.19
CA ARG A 71 -31.10 -8.25 20.53
C ARG A 71 -30.97 -9.74 20.81
N GLY A 72 -30.28 -10.49 19.95
CA GLY A 72 -30.05 -11.92 20.12
C GLY A 72 -29.27 -12.27 21.40
N ARG A 73 -28.35 -11.41 21.86
CA ARG A 73 -27.68 -11.57 23.15
C ARG A 73 -28.62 -11.29 24.33
N SER A 74 -29.46 -10.26 24.22
CA SER A 74 -30.45 -9.90 25.25
C SER A 74 -31.49 -11.00 25.43
N THR A 75 -32.07 -11.51 24.34
CA THR A 75 -33.08 -12.59 24.41
C THR A 75 -32.50 -13.88 24.98
N ARG A 76 -31.27 -14.24 24.59
CA ARG A 76 -30.54 -15.37 25.19
C ARG A 76 -30.28 -15.17 26.68
N ALA A 77 -29.91 -13.96 27.11
CA ALA A 77 -29.70 -13.67 28.53
C ALA A 77 -31.01 -13.74 29.34
N THR A 78 -32.11 -13.21 28.79
CA THR A 78 -33.44 -13.29 29.42
C THR A 78 -33.89 -14.74 29.56
N ALA A 79 -33.81 -15.55 28.50
CA ALA A 79 -34.17 -16.97 28.53
C ALA A 79 -33.35 -17.81 29.52
N LEU A 80 -32.10 -17.40 29.80
CA LEU A 80 -31.25 -18.04 30.81
C LEU A 80 -31.62 -17.65 32.25
N SER A 81 -32.32 -16.52 32.44
CA SER A 81 -32.62 -15.94 33.77
C SER A 81 -34.05 -16.19 34.26
N THR A 82 -35.00 -16.47 33.35
CA THR A 82 -36.40 -16.75 33.72
C THR A 82 -36.61 -18.25 33.93
N PRO A 83 -37.10 -18.70 35.11
CA PRO A 83 -37.59 -20.08 35.28
C PRO A 83 -38.73 -20.33 34.30
N VAL A 84 -38.77 -21.52 33.69
CA VAL A 84 -39.75 -21.92 32.67
C VAL A 84 -41.17 -21.89 33.26
N GLU A 85 -41.84 -20.76 33.20
CA GLU A 85 -43.28 -20.65 33.40
C GLU A 85 -43.92 -20.78 32.02
N ALA A 86 -44.54 -21.93 31.79
CA ALA A 86 -45.18 -22.28 30.53
C ALA A 86 -46.46 -21.46 30.37
N GLY A 87 -46.38 -20.38 29.58
CA GLY A 87 -47.56 -19.70 29.07
C GLY A 87 -47.49 -18.19 29.10
N GLU A 88 -46.58 -17.59 28.32
CA GLU A 88 -46.82 -16.25 27.79
C GLU A 88 -46.52 -16.29 26.29
N GLU A 89 -47.50 -15.84 25.53
CA GLU A 89 -47.60 -15.87 24.08
C GLU A 89 -46.34 -15.30 23.44
N ASP A 90 -45.80 -16.02 22.43
CA ASP A 90 -44.81 -15.51 21.48
C ASP A 90 -45.28 -14.15 20.97
N LEU A 91 -44.75 -13.07 21.57
CA LEU A 91 -44.79 -11.75 20.99
C LEU A 91 -44.04 -11.87 19.67
N LEU A 92 -44.80 -12.02 18.58
CA LEU A 92 -44.30 -12.06 17.22
C LEU A 92 -43.43 -10.83 17.00
N ASP A 93 -42.13 -11.03 17.10
CA ASP A 93 -41.10 -10.00 16.98
C ASP A 93 -41.35 -9.23 15.67
N ASP A 94 -41.36 -7.90 15.76
CA ASP A 94 -41.44 -6.96 14.64
C ASP A 94 -40.14 -6.97 13.79
N ASP A 95 -39.56 -8.16 13.59
CA ASP A 95 -38.33 -8.42 12.82
C ASP A 95 -38.56 -8.27 11.31
N GLY A 96 -39.83 -8.27 10.86
CA GLY A 96 -40.19 -8.19 9.45
C GLY A 96 -39.74 -6.87 8.78
N GLU A 97 -39.85 -5.75 9.48
CA GLU A 97 -39.45 -4.44 8.93
C GLU A 97 -37.93 -4.31 8.85
N GLU A 98 -37.21 -4.77 9.87
CA GLU A 98 -35.74 -4.76 9.86
C GLU A 98 -35.15 -5.71 8.81
N GLU A 99 -35.79 -6.84 8.56
CA GLU A 99 -35.41 -7.75 7.48
C GLU A 99 -35.65 -7.13 6.11
N ARG A 100 -36.80 -6.48 5.91
CA ARG A 100 -37.07 -5.73 4.69
C ARG A 100 -36.01 -4.65 4.47
N GLU A 101 -35.67 -3.89 5.50
CA GLU A 101 -34.63 -2.86 5.43
C GLU A 101 -33.26 -3.47 5.07
N ALA A 102 -32.89 -4.61 5.66
CA ALA A 102 -31.66 -5.32 5.34
C ALA A 102 -31.63 -5.79 3.87
N TRP A 103 -32.74 -6.33 3.36
CA TRP A 103 -32.83 -6.78 1.97
C TRP A 103 -32.79 -5.62 0.98
N LEU A 104 -33.54 -4.54 1.23
CA LEU A 104 -33.52 -3.34 0.38
C LEU A 104 -32.13 -2.71 0.32
N THR A 105 -31.44 -2.61 1.45
CA THR A 105 -30.07 -2.08 1.51
C THR A 105 -29.06 -3.02 0.82
N ALA A 106 -29.24 -4.34 0.92
CA ALA A 106 -28.44 -5.31 0.19
C ALA A 106 -28.65 -5.24 -1.32
N ILE A 107 -29.89 -5.03 -1.79
CA ILE A 107 -30.22 -4.81 -3.20
C ILE A 107 -29.59 -3.49 -3.69
N SER A 108 -29.69 -2.41 -2.92
CA SER A 108 -29.04 -1.13 -3.25
C SER A 108 -27.52 -1.28 -3.39
N LEU A 109 -26.89 -2.04 -2.48
CA LEU A 109 -25.47 -2.35 -2.54
C LEU A 109 -25.11 -3.20 -3.78
N SER A 110 -25.92 -4.20 -4.13
CA SER A 110 -25.67 -5.06 -5.28
C SER A 110 -25.85 -4.30 -6.60
N ILE A 111 -26.80 -3.37 -6.69
CA ILE A 111 -26.97 -2.45 -7.84
C ILE A 111 -25.70 -1.62 -8.05
N CYS A 112 -25.18 -0.98 -6.99
CA CYS A 112 -23.96 -0.16 -7.09
C CYS A 112 -22.78 -1.00 -7.60
N LYS A 113 -22.60 -2.21 -7.05
CA LYS A 113 -21.56 -3.15 -7.47
C LYS A 113 -21.74 -3.62 -8.91
N ALA A 114 -22.99 -3.91 -9.32
CA ALA A 114 -23.30 -4.38 -10.67
C ALA A 114 -23.00 -3.31 -11.73
N LEU A 115 -23.34 -2.04 -11.46
CA LEU A 115 -23.05 -0.91 -12.35
C LEU A 115 -21.54 -0.71 -12.53
N ASP A 116 -20.78 -0.74 -11.43
CA ASP A 116 -19.33 -0.62 -11.45
C ASP A 116 -18.65 -1.78 -12.17
N LEU A 117 -19.11 -3.00 -11.91
CA LEU A 117 -18.59 -4.20 -12.56
C LEU A 117 -18.93 -4.20 -14.05
N LEU A 118 -20.11 -3.76 -14.45
CA LEU A 118 -20.50 -3.62 -15.86
C LEU A 118 -19.60 -2.62 -16.60
N GLU A 119 -19.25 -1.48 -15.99
CA GLU A 119 -18.32 -0.50 -16.56
C GLU A 119 -16.92 -1.11 -16.77
N MET A 120 -16.44 -1.87 -15.79
CA MET A 120 -15.15 -2.56 -15.85
C MET A 120 -15.13 -3.62 -16.96
N LEU A 121 -16.15 -4.48 -17.03
CA LEU A 121 -16.25 -5.54 -18.04
C LEU A 121 -16.37 -4.99 -19.47
N LYS A 122 -16.99 -3.83 -19.65
CA LYS A 122 -17.05 -3.16 -20.96
C LYS A 122 -15.66 -2.71 -21.43
N LYS A 123 -14.89 -2.06 -20.55
CA LYS A 123 -13.51 -1.66 -20.85
C LYS A 123 -12.62 -2.86 -21.14
N GLU A 124 -12.78 -3.95 -20.39
CA GLU A 124 -12.05 -5.20 -20.63
C GLU A 124 -12.42 -5.81 -21.99
N GLU A 125 -13.71 -5.81 -22.37
CA GLU A 125 -14.15 -6.28 -23.68
C GLU A 125 -13.57 -5.44 -24.82
N GLU A 126 -13.51 -4.11 -24.68
CA GLU A 126 -12.90 -3.20 -25.65
C GLU A 126 -11.39 -3.51 -25.81
N MET A 127 -10.66 -3.64 -24.70
CA MET A 127 -9.23 -3.97 -24.72
C MET A 127 -8.96 -5.34 -25.35
N LEU A 128 -9.74 -6.37 -24.99
CA LEU A 128 -9.57 -7.72 -25.56
C LEU A 128 -9.97 -7.78 -27.03
N SER A 129 -10.98 -7.02 -27.45
CA SER A 129 -11.33 -6.89 -28.86
C SER A 129 -10.21 -6.24 -29.66
N ALA A 130 -9.61 -5.16 -29.14
CA ALA A 130 -8.45 -4.51 -29.75
C ALA A 130 -7.24 -5.45 -29.84
N VAL A 131 -6.98 -6.24 -28.81
CA VAL A 131 -5.93 -7.28 -28.82
C VAL A 131 -6.21 -8.33 -29.88
N LYS A 132 -7.45 -8.83 -29.97
CA LYS A 132 -7.84 -9.82 -30.97
C LYS A 132 -7.72 -9.26 -32.40
N GLU A 133 -8.08 -8.00 -32.62
CA GLU A 133 -7.89 -7.34 -33.90
C GLU A 133 -6.41 -7.20 -34.29
N ARG A 134 -5.53 -6.90 -33.32
CA ARG A 134 -4.07 -6.88 -33.56
C ARG A 134 -3.55 -8.28 -33.90
N GLN A 135 -3.97 -9.31 -33.17
CA GLN A 135 -3.63 -10.71 -33.47
C GLN A 135 -4.05 -11.12 -34.88
N LEU A 136 -5.23 -10.69 -35.35
CA LEU A 136 -5.68 -10.97 -36.72
C LEU A 136 -4.87 -10.24 -37.79
N LYS A 137 -4.30 -9.07 -37.48
CA LYS A 137 -3.52 -8.23 -38.42
C LYS A 137 -2.06 -8.66 -38.53
N GLU A 138 -1.43 -8.96 -37.39
CA GLU A 138 0.02 -9.28 -37.28
C GLU A 138 0.27 -10.80 -37.23
N GLY A 139 -0.77 -11.62 -37.01
CA GLY A 139 -0.63 -13.05 -36.80
C GLY A 139 -0.10 -13.38 -35.39
N ASP A 140 -0.45 -14.56 -34.88
CA ASP A 140 -0.18 -14.94 -33.48
C ASP A 140 1.31 -14.92 -33.10
N LYS A 141 2.21 -15.19 -34.07
CA LYS A 141 3.65 -15.24 -33.86
C LYS A 141 4.28 -13.85 -33.72
N GLU A 142 3.93 -12.91 -34.61
CA GLU A 142 4.48 -11.55 -34.56
C GLU A 142 3.94 -10.80 -33.35
N PHE A 143 2.66 -11.01 -33.00
CA PHE A 143 2.08 -10.46 -31.78
C PHE A 143 2.76 -10.96 -30.50
N SER A 144 3.04 -12.28 -30.41
CA SER A 144 3.76 -12.86 -29.28
C SER A 144 5.19 -12.34 -29.19
N GLN A 145 5.86 -12.17 -30.32
CA GLN A 145 7.20 -11.61 -30.39
C GLN A 145 7.21 -10.14 -29.97
N ALA A 146 6.26 -9.33 -30.43
CA ALA A 146 6.12 -7.93 -30.04
C ALA A 146 5.88 -7.75 -28.53
N ILE A 147 5.08 -8.62 -27.89
CA ILE A 147 4.88 -8.62 -26.43
C ILE A 147 6.18 -8.95 -25.69
N LEU A 148 6.94 -9.94 -26.17
CA LEU A 148 8.22 -10.31 -25.57
C LEU A 148 9.22 -9.16 -25.70
N ASP A 149 9.27 -8.52 -26.86
CA ASP A 149 10.12 -7.35 -27.12
C ASP A 149 9.72 -6.13 -26.28
N GLU A 150 8.43 -5.92 -26.01
CA GLU A 150 7.97 -4.85 -25.11
C GLU A 150 8.40 -5.14 -23.66
N ARG A 151 8.29 -6.40 -23.23
CA ARG A 151 8.71 -6.83 -21.89
C ARG A 151 10.21 -6.68 -21.68
N THR A 152 11.03 -7.05 -22.66
CA THR A 152 12.49 -6.86 -22.60
C THR A 152 12.83 -5.36 -22.55
N LYS A 153 12.26 -4.54 -23.42
CA LYS A 153 12.44 -3.07 -23.40
C LYS A 153 12.07 -2.44 -22.05
N LYS A 154 10.98 -2.90 -21.42
CA LYS A 154 10.56 -2.40 -20.11
C LYS A 154 11.52 -2.81 -18.99
N ALA A 155 12.00 -4.05 -19.02
CA ALA A 155 13.03 -4.51 -18.09
C ALA A 155 14.34 -3.72 -18.27
N GLU A 156 14.79 -3.54 -19.51
CA GLU A 156 15.96 -2.75 -19.85
C GLU A 156 15.84 -1.30 -19.40
N ALA A 157 14.68 -0.66 -19.62
CA ALA A 157 14.41 0.69 -19.15
C ALA A 157 14.45 0.79 -17.62
N TRP A 158 13.93 -0.22 -16.91
CA TRP A 158 14.01 -0.28 -15.45
C TRP A 158 15.46 -0.39 -14.97
N HIS A 159 16.25 -1.29 -15.55
CA HIS A 159 17.67 -1.46 -15.23
C HIS A 159 18.48 -0.20 -15.55
N ARG A 160 18.24 0.44 -16.70
CA ARG A 160 18.85 1.72 -17.08
C ARG A 160 18.49 2.83 -16.09
N GLY A 161 17.23 2.91 -15.69
CA GLY A 161 16.74 3.86 -14.69
C GLY A 161 17.29 3.60 -13.29
N ALA A 162 17.53 2.33 -12.92
CA ALA A 162 18.16 1.96 -11.66
C ALA A 162 19.65 2.32 -11.64
N ALA A 163 20.40 1.99 -12.71
CA ALA A 163 21.83 2.29 -12.84
C ALA A 163 22.11 3.80 -12.85
N THR A 164 21.28 4.59 -13.56
CA THR A 164 21.38 6.06 -13.54
C THR A 164 21.07 6.64 -12.17
N ARG A 165 20.03 6.16 -11.47
CA ARG A 165 19.73 6.59 -10.10
C ARG A 165 20.88 6.25 -9.14
N ALA A 166 21.46 5.06 -9.25
CA ALA A 166 22.55 4.61 -8.39
C ALA A 166 23.78 5.54 -8.43
N GLN A 167 24.07 6.17 -9.57
CA GLN A 167 25.19 7.12 -9.72
C GLN A 167 25.02 8.39 -8.89
N TYR A 168 23.77 8.83 -8.67
CA TYR A 168 23.46 10.06 -7.94
C TYR A 168 22.92 9.81 -6.52
N THR A 169 22.55 8.57 -6.19
CA THR A 169 22.17 8.20 -4.83
C THR A 169 23.41 8.09 -3.97
N LYS A 170 23.64 9.09 -3.12
CA LYS A 170 24.60 8.95 -2.02
C LYS A 170 24.00 8.02 -0.97
N PRO A 171 24.68 6.94 -0.56
CA PRO A 171 24.23 6.16 0.59
C PRO A 171 24.17 7.11 1.79
N ALA A 172 23.01 7.18 2.45
CA ALA A 172 22.87 7.97 3.66
C ALA A 172 23.91 7.49 4.69
N PRO A 173 24.67 8.37 5.37
CA PRO A 173 25.63 7.91 6.37
C PRO A 173 24.90 7.07 7.44
N PRO A 174 25.56 6.04 8.01
CA PRO A 174 24.94 5.19 9.01
C PRO A 174 24.47 6.06 10.19
N ILE A 175 23.17 6.05 10.45
CA ILE A 175 22.61 6.60 11.67
C ILE A 175 22.90 5.57 12.75
N THR A 176 24.08 5.63 13.36
CA THR A 176 24.37 4.86 14.59
C THR A 176 23.52 5.42 15.72
N CYS A 177 23.31 4.65 16.79
CA CYS A 177 22.56 5.14 17.94
C CYS A 177 23.19 6.42 18.55
N ALA A 178 24.53 6.51 18.48
CA ALA A 178 25.30 7.67 18.92
C ALA A 178 25.07 8.90 18.02
N THR A 179 25.12 8.73 16.69
CA THR A 179 24.87 9.84 15.76
C THR A 179 23.42 10.30 15.80
N PHE A 180 22.45 9.39 15.97
CA PHE A 180 21.05 9.75 16.15
C PHE A 180 20.81 10.52 17.45
N ALA A 181 21.37 10.03 18.56
CA ALA A 181 21.27 10.72 19.85
C ALA A 181 21.84 12.14 19.75
N GLN A 182 22.96 12.30 19.04
CA GLN A 182 23.57 13.60 18.78
C GLN A 182 22.71 14.47 17.86
N ASP A 183 22.14 13.93 16.78
CA ASP A 183 21.25 14.67 15.87
C ASP A 183 19.93 15.09 16.54
N VAL A 184 19.41 14.29 17.49
CA VAL A 184 18.27 14.65 18.33
C VAL A 184 18.64 15.79 19.28
N LEU A 185 19.82 15.75 19.90
CA LEU A 185 20.33 16.82 20.76
C LEU A 185 20.64 18.11 19.98
N GLU A 186 21.10 17.99 18.73
CA GLU A 186 21.40 19.09 17.81
C GLU A 186 20.16 19.58 17.04
N GLY A 187 18.97 18.99 17.26
CA GLY A 187 17.69 19.40 16.65
C GLY A 187 17.56 19.09 15.16
N ARG A 188 18.41 18.21 14.62
CA ARG A 188 18.40 17.76 13.22
C ARG A 188 17.49 16.57 12.97
N ALA A 189 17.06 15.87 14.03
CA ALA A 189 16.15 14.74 13.97
C ALA A 189 15.11 14.80 15.11
N ASP A 190 13.85 14.46 14.79
CA ASP A 190 12.80 14.31 15.79
C ASP A 190 12.80 12.89 16.36
N VAL A 191 12.65 12.76 17.69
CA VAL A 191 12.54 11.46 18.40
C VAL A 191 11.42 10.58 17.82
N SER A 192 10.39 11.20 17.22
CA SER A 192 9.25 10.51 16.62
C SER A 192 9.47 9.99 15.19
N GLN A 193 10.59 10.31 14.52
CA GLN A 193 10.85 9.85 13.15
C GLN A 193 11.22 8.37 13.04
N VAL A 194 11.54 7.71 14.16
CA VAL A 194 11.87 6.27 14.15
C VAL A 194 10.60 5.45 14.31
N HIS A 195 10.21 4.82 13.20
CA HIS A 195 9.67 3.46 13.08
C HIS A 195 8.93 2.95 14.32
N ASP A 196 7.59 2.90 14.30
CA ASP A 196 6.77 2.22 15.30
C ASP A 196 7.19 0.74 15.43
N HIS A 197 8.20 0.45 16.24
CA HIS A 197 8.52 -0.91 16.61
C HIS A 197 7.47 -1.36 17.62
N LYS A 198 6.52 -2.16 17.14
CA LYS A 198 5.49 -2.85 17.92
C LYS A 198 6.15 -3.92 18.81
N HIS A 199 6.90 -3.49 19.82
CA HIS A 199 7.34 -4.38 20.88
C HIS A 199 6.22 -4.44 21.92
N GLN A 200 5.80 -5.66 22.25
CA GLN A 200 4.88 -5.87 23.36
C GLN A 200 5.61 -5.46 24.64
N PRO A 201 5.12 -4.47 25.41
CA PRO A 201 5.78 -4.04 26.64
C PRO A 201 5.83 -5.23 27.60
N LEU A 202 7.00 -5.44 28.22
CA LEU A 202 7.12 -6.41 29.31
C LEU A 202 6.20 -5.96 30.45
N ILE A 203 5.34 -6.88 30.89
CA ILE A 203 4.42 -6.64 32.00
C ILE A 203 5.20 -6.90 33.29
N PHE A 204 5.46 -5.87 34.08
CA PHE A 204 6.12 -5.94 35.39
C PHE A 204 5.10 -6.12 36.53
N GLY A 205 5.29 -7.09 37.42
CA GLY A 205 4.31 -7.43 38.46
C GLY A 205 4.72 -8.69 39.23
N PRO A 206 3.87 -9.20 40.15
CA PRO A 206 4.24 -10.35 40.98
C PRO A 206 4.44 -11.61 40.13
N ALA A 207 5.52 -12.36 40.42
CA ALA A 207 5.94 -13.54 39.65
C ALA A 207 4.85 -14.62 39.53
N SER A 208 3.91 -14.67 40.47
CA SER A 208 2.73 -15.55 40.46
C SER A 208 1.73 -15.26 39.33
N LEU A 209 1.71 -14.04 38.77
CA LEU A 209 0.82 -13.64 37.68
C LEU A 209 1.53 -13.58 36.32
N ILE A 210 2.82 -13.27 36.28
CA ILE A 210 3.58 -13.08 35.02
C ILE A 210 4.28 -14.35 34.55
N GLY A 211 4.58 -15.29 35.44
CA GLY A 211 5.17 -16.58 35.09
C GLY A 211 4.18 -17.60 34.51
N GLY A 212 2.87 -17.29 34.48
CA GLY A 212 1.80 -18.18 34.02
C GLY A 212 1.04 -17.65 32.80
N ASN A 213 0.32 -18.54 32.11
CA ASN A 213 -0.59 -18.13 31.03
C ASN A 213 -1.77 -17.34 31.61
N LEU A 214 -1.90 -16.06 31.25
CA LEU A 214 -3.01 -15.19 31.66
C LEU A 214 -4.34 -15.65 31.01
N THR A 215 -5.06 -16.54 31.67
CA THR A 215 -6.31 -17.12 31.16
C THR A 215 -7.53 -16.25 31.42
N SER A 216 -7.54 -15.46 32.51
CA SER A 216 -8.67 -14.60 32.87
C SER A 216 -8.42 -13.10 32.63
N GLU A 217 -9.48 -12.36 32.33
CA GLU A 217 -9.43 -10.91 32.14
C GLU A 217 -9.04 -10.16 33.44
N ARG A 218 -9.44 -10.70 34.60
CA ARG A 218 -9.06 -10.20 35.92
C ARG A 218 -7.56 -10.27 36.16
N GLU A 219 -6.92 -11.38 35.79
CA GLU A 219 -5.46 -11.54 35.91
C GLU A 219 -4.72 -10.58 34.98
N ARG A 220 -5.25 -10.33 33.77
CA ARG A 220 -4.69 -9.34 32.84
C ARG A 220 -4.76 -7.92 33.39
N MET A 221 -5.90 -7.53 33.97
CA MET A 221 -6.05 -6.23 34.62
C MET A 221 -5.11 -6.09 35.82
N ALA A 222 -5.02 -7.12 36.68
CA ALA A 222 -4.13 -7.13 37.83
C ALA A 222 -2.65 -7.02 37.45
N ALA A 223 -2.24 -7.71 36.38
CA ALA A 223 -0.88 -7.64 35.88
C ALA A 223 -0.51 -6.25 35.29
N GLN A 224 -1.49 -5.47 34.85
CA GLN A 224 -1.28 -4.10 34.36
C GLN A 224 -1.22 -3.04 35.46
N VAL A 225 -1.50 -3.38 36.72
CA VAL A 225 -1.37 -2.46 37.86
C VAL A 225 0.12 -2.35 38.24
N PHE A 226 0.58 -1.16 38.59
CA PHE A 226 1.98 -0.87 38.99
C PHE A 226 3.05 -1.04 37.90
N GLN A 227 2.69 -0.84 36.62
CA GLN A 227 3.68 -0.74 35.55
C GLN A 227 4.52 0.55 35.67
N PRO A 228 5.83 0.51 35.37
CA PRO A 228 6.61 1.72 35.20
C PRO A 228 5.97 2.67 34.18
N SER A 229 5.93 3.98 34.48
CA SER A 229 5.38 5.00 33.58
C SER A 229 6.22 5.23 32.31
N HIS A 230 7.38 4.58 32.21
CA HIS A 230 8.32 4.68 31.11
C HIS A 230 8.70 3.28 30.61
N ARG A 231 9.07 3.17 29.34
CA ARG A 231 9.49 1.90 28.75
C ARG A 231 10.84 1.50 29.33
N VAL A 232 10.89 0.31 29.94
CA VAL A 232 12.15 -0.27 30.43
C VAL A 232 12.92 -0.90 29.26
N PRO A 233 14.26 -0.84 29.26
CA PRO A 233 15.08 -1.57 28.28
C PRO A 233 14.78 -3.07 28.36
N THR A 234 14.47 -3.67 27.21
CA THR A 234 14.15 -5.11 27.11
C THR A 234 15.38 -5.98 26.87
N MET A 235 16.55 -5.37 26.74
CA MET A 235 17.81 -6.01 26.37
C MET A 235 18.94 -5.47 27.24
N SER A 236 19.98 -6.28 27.44
CA SER A 236 21.21 -5.82 28.08
C SER A 236 21.99 -4.88 27.15
N ILE A 237 22.91 -4.10 27.73
CA ILE A 237 23.78 -3.18 26.97
C ILE A 237 24.63 -3.96 25.96
N GLU A 238 25.11 -5.14 26.32
CA GLU A 238 25.88 -6.02 25.44
C GLU A 238 25.04 -6.55 24.28
N GLU A 239 23.79 -6.97 24.56
CA GLU A 239 22.87 -7.48 23.54
C GLU A 239 22.45 -6.39 22.55
N ALA A 240 22.28 -5.15 23.04
CA ALA A 240 22.03 -3.98 22.20
C ALA A 240 23.21 -3.68 21.27
N GLY A 241 24.45 -3.74 21.78
CA GLY A 241 25.65 -3.55 20.98
C GLY A 241 25.81 -4.61 19.88
N LEU A 242 25.51 -5.88 20.18
CA LEU A 242 25.51 -6.96 19.19
C LEU A 242 24.45 -6.73 18.10
N ARG A 243 23.24 -6.31 18.46
CA ARG A 243 22.20 -5.97 17.48
C ARG A 243 22.57 -4.77 16.62
N GLU A 244 23.20 -3.74 17.19
CA GLU A 244 23.66 -2.59 16.42
C GLU A 244 24.71 -3.00 15.37
N MET A 245 25.66 -3.86 15.75
CA MET A 245 26.62 -4.44 14.79
C MET A 245 25.93 -5.27 13.70
N GLU A 246 24.92 -6.06 14.06
CA GLU A 246 24.15 -6.84 13.07
C GLU A 246 23.39 -5.93 12.10
N ILE A 247 22.79 -4.84 12.59
CA ILE A 247 22.11 -3.83 11.77
C ILE A 247 23.12 -3.15 10.83
N MET A 248 24.32 -2.82 11.33
CA MET A 248 25.42 -2.27 10.53
C MET A 248 25.82 -3.23 9.41
N ASN A 249 26.03 -4.51 9.72
CA ASN A 249 26.42 -5.53 8.74
C ASN A 249 25.33 -5.70 7.66
N LYS A 250 24.06 -5.84 8.06
CA LYS A 250 22.93 -5.92 7.12
C LYS A 250 22.82 -4.68 6.25
N TRP A 251 23.13 -3.51 6.78
CA TRP A 251 23.13 -2.26 6.03
C TRP A 251 24.27 -2.21 5.02
N GLN A 252 25.49 -2.61 5.41
CA GLN A 252 26.63 -2.73 4.50
C GLN A 252 26.36 -3.75 3.39
N GLU A 253 25.80 -4.91 3.71
CA GLU A 253 25.41 -5.93 2.74
C GLU A 253 24.35 -5.41 1.75
N ARG A 254 23.32 -4.69 2.23
CA ARG A 254 22.31 -4.09 1.35
C ARG A 254 22.91 -3.04 0.42
N ASN A 255 23.80 -2.19 0.92
CA ASN A 255 24.47 -1.19 0.09
C ASN A 255 25.42 -1.84 -0.92
N ALA A 256 26.19 -2.84 -0.50
CA ALA A 256 27.04 -3.62 -1.37
C ALA A 256 26.21 -4.32 -2.45
N LYS A 257 25.05 -4.87 -2.09
CA LYS A 257 24.11 -5.49 -3.03
C LYS A 257 23.51 -4.48 -4.00
N ILE A 258 23.09 -3.30 -3.55
CA ILE A 258 22.56 -2.23 -4.40
C ILE A 258 23.65 -1.75 -5.38
N MET A 259 24.88 -1.56 -4.90
CA MET A 259 26.03 -1.20 -5.75
C MET A 259 26.39 -2.32 -6.72
N ALA A 260 26.36 -3.59 -6.29
CA ALA A 260 26.62 -4.74 -7.13
C ALA A 260 25.53 -4.89 -8.20
N GLU A 261 24.25 -4.71 -7.87
CA GLU A 261 23.12 -4.76 -8.80
C GLU A 261 23.14 -3.59 -9.80
N ALA A 262 23.57 -2.41 -9.35
CA ALA A 262 23.79 -1.27 -10.25
C ALA A 262 24.98 -1.51 -11.21
N ASN A 263 26.02 -2.23 -10.76
CA ASN A 263 27.21 -2.53 -11.55
C ASN A 263 27.07 -3.82 -12.38
N SER A 264 26.18 -4.74 -12.03
CA SER A 264 25.92 -5.99 -12.76
C SER A 264 24.93 -5.81 -13.92
N SER A 265 24.43 -4.60 -14.15
CA SER A 265 23.62 -4.33 -15.32
C SER A 265 24.43 -4.64 -16.59
N TRP A 266 23.91 -5.53 -17.45
CA TRP A 266 24.38 -5.82 -18.81
C TRP A 266 24.69 -4.56 -19.63
N TYR A 267 24.11 -3.43 -19.25
CA TYR A 267 24.34 -2.12 -19.85
C TYR A 267 25.77 -1.60 -19.67
N LYS A 268 26.50 -2.02 -18.61
CA LYS A 268 27.95 -1.72 -18.49
C LYS A 268 28.80 -2.60 -19.40
N ASP A 269 28.35 -3.80 -19.77
CA ASP A 269 29.08 -4.65 -20.72
C ASP A 269 29.03 -4.08 -22.15
N TYR A 270 27.95 -3.43 -22.57
CA TYR A 270 27.91 -2.75 -23.87
C TYR A 270 28.91 -1.59 -23.98
N ARG A 271 29.23 -0.92 -22.86
CA ARG A 271 30.33 0.07 -22.82
C ARG A 271 31.70 -0.60 -22.97
N LYS A 272 31.86 -1.84 -22.48
CA LYS A 272 33.10 -2.63 -22.59
C LYS A 272 33.29 -3.34 -23.93
N VAL A 273 32.21 -3.61 -24.69
CA VAL A 273 32.29 -4.33 -25.97
C VAL A 273 32.63 -3.40 -27.15
N GLN A 274 32.50 -2.06 -27.00
CA GLN A 274 33.03 -1.11 -27.99
C GLN A 274 34.53 -0.81 -27.83
N THR A 275 35.12 -1.14 -26.69
CA THR A 275 36.56 -1.05 -26.39
C THR A 275 37.25 -2.36 -26.76
N GLY A 276 37.46 -2.55 -28.06
CA GLY A 276 38.34 -3.59 -28.59
C GLY A 276 39.31 -2.92 -29.55
N GLU A 277 40.56 -2.80 -29.09
CA GLU A 277 41.80 -2.38 -29.81
C GLU A 277 42.37 -0.96 -29.58
N ASP A 278 41.68 -0.02 -28.91
CA ASP A 278 42.19 1.37 -28.67
C ASP A 278 42.36 1.75 -27.16
N ASP A 279 42.62 0.78 -26.27
CA ASP A 279 42.57 0.96 -24.81
C ASP A 279 43.73 1.75 -24.16
N GLU A 280 44.81 2.10 -24.87
CA GLU A 280 45.88 2.94 -24.27
C GLU A 280 45.55 4.44 -24.31
N GLU A 281 44.85 4.94 -25.35
CA GLU A 281 44.54 6.38 -25.47
C GLU A 281 43.33 6.82 -24.63
N GLU A 282 42.33 5.95 -24.40
CA GLU A 282 41.17 6.28 -23.56
C GLU A 282 41.50 6.31 -22.06
N ASP A 283 42.36 5.41 -21.58
CA ASP A 283 42.83 5.44 -20.18
C ASP A 283 43.66 6.71 -19.92
N ASP A 284 44.51 7.12 -20.86
CA ASP A 284 45.23 8.39 -20.78
C ASP A 284 44.28 9.60 -20.78
N ALA A 285 43.19 9.56 -21.55
CA ALA A 285 42.19 10.62 -21.57
C ALA A 285 41.36 10.70 -20.27
N VAL A 286 41.10 9.56 -19.61
CA VAL A 286 40.45 9.50 -18.29
C VAL A 286 41.40 10.05 -17.23
N VAL A 287 42.66 9.62 -17.22
CA VAL A 287 43.69 10.13 -16.31
C VAL A 287 43.91 11.62 -16.50
N GLN A 288 43.92 12.13 -17.74
CA GLN A 288 44.01 13.56 -18.03
C GLN A 288 42.79 14.34 -17.54
N LYS A 289 41.58 13.79 -17.65
CA LYS A 289 40.36 14.42 -17.11
C LYS A 289 40.35 14.46 -15.59
N GLU A 290 40.84 13.41 -14.93
CA GLU A 290 41.00 13.39 -13.47
C GLU A 290 42.04 14.41 -13.01
N ARG A 291 43.20 14.48 -13.68
CA ARG A 291 44.22 15.51 -13.42
C ARG A 291 43.68 16.92 -13.63
N ALA A 292 42.99 17.17 -14.74
CA ALA A 292 42.39 18.48 -15.02
C ALA A 292 41.30 18.86 -14.00
N TRP A 293 40.61 17.88 -13.42
CA TRP A 293 39.64 18.12 -12.36
C TRP A 293 40.34 18.44 -11.03
N ASP A 294 41.45 17.78 -10.73
CA ASP A 294 42.28 18.06 -9.55
C ASP A 294 42.92 19.46 -9.64
N ASP A 295 43.51 19.81 -10.78
CA ASP A 295 44.04 21.15 -11.08
C ASP A 295 42.96 22.23 -10.90
N TRP A 296 41.74 21.97 -11.39
CA TRP A 296 40.61 22.90 -11.20
C TRP A 296 40.20 23.03 -9.73
N LYS A 297 40.25 21.95 -8.94
CA LYS A 297 39.92 21.98 -7.51
C LYS A 297 40.95 22.78 -6.71
N ASP A 298 42.22 22.70 -7.09
CA ASP A 298 43.32 23.49 -6.52
C ASP A 298 43.20 24.97 -6.88
N ASP A 299 42.82 25.28 -8.13
CA ASP A 299 42.55 26.65 -8.60
C ASP A 299 41.29 27.26 -7.97
N ASN A 300 40.37 26.42 -7.48
CA ASN A 300 39.09 26.84 -6.88
C ASN A 300 38.99 26.44 -5.40
N PRO A 301 39.84 27.00 -4.52
CA PRO A 301 39.82 26.69 -3.11
C PRO A 301 38.47 27.11 -2.50
N ARG A 302 37.91 26.21 -1.70
CA ARG A 302 36.60 26.38 -1.08
C ARG A 302 36.59 27.67 -0.25
N GLY A 303 35.67 28.60 -0.58
CA GLY A 303 35.61 29.91 0.07
C GLY A 303 36.35 31.04 -0.66
N ALA A 304 36.82 30.83 -1.89
CA ALA A 304 37.43 31.88 -2.72
C ALA A 304 36.54 33.13 -2.94
N GLY A 305 35.22 33.02 -2.80
CA GLY A 305 34.30 34.15 -2.82
C GLY A 305 34.21 34.93 -1.50
N ASN A 306 34.61 34.34 -0.36
CA ASN A 306 34.42 34.90 0.98
C ASN A 306 35.69 35.53 1.57
N LYS A 307 36.84 35.38 0.91
CA LYS A 307 38.15 35.93 1.33
C LYS A 307 38.28 37.46 1.22
N LYS A 308 37.28 38.16 0.65
CA LYS A 308 37.21 39.64 0.65
C LYS A 308 36.30 40.20 1.74
N LEU A 309 35.66 39.34 2.53
CA LEU A 309 34.67 39.67 3.55
C LEU A 309 35.21 39.51 4.99
N THR A 310 36.53 39.44 5.16
CA THR A 310 37.17 39.67 6.47
C THR A 310 37.50 41.16 6.57
N PRO A 311 36.73 41.98 7.32
CA PRO A 311 37.24 43.25 7.78
C PRO A 311 38.53 43.00 8.59
N CYS A 312 39.64 43.57 8.15
CA CYS A 312 40.74 43.83 9.06
C CYS A 312 40.23 44.84 10.10
N GLY A 313 40.15 44.38 11.34
CA GLY A 313 39.89 45.15 12.56
C GLY A 313 40.41 44.35 13.74
#